data_AF-A0A1A0H8J1-F1
#
_entry.id   AF-A0A1A0H8J1-F1
#
_cell.length_a   1.000
_cell.length_b   1.000
_cell.length_c   1.000
_cell.angle_alpha   90.00
_cell.angle_beta   90.00
_cell.angle_gamma   90.00
#
_symmetry.space_group_name_H-M   'P 1'
#
loop_
_entity.id
_entity.type
_entity.pdbx_description
1 polymer ?
#
loop_
_entity_poly.entity_id
_entity_poly.type
_entity_poly.pdbx_seq_one_letter_code
_entity_poly.pdbx_strand_id
1 'polypeptide(L)'
;MPLAINDEPLGPYNEELLNLSALSYDRKALSTITLNLEKKLAKSISNAESLKRLYTVAAPTLNRHRRLPDVQRSSTVHGFSSGESGDYRKNLEVLKCLTVIVYICQNGSHAFLQWAKQVCDTLIYPIGRLSFHPKTSNAIYLKAELIIKFCKDDMELKSARHSIDQIRSELKPGLAHRWVS
;
A
#
# COMPACT_ATOMS: atom_id res chain seq x y z
N MET A 1 -13.94 14.82 0.13
CA MET A 1 -13.20 13.55 0.21
C MET A 1 -11.85 13.79 -0.45
N PRO A 2 -10.71 13.51 0.19
CA PRO A 2 -9.40 13.71 -0.46
C PRO A 2 -9.26 12.72 -1.62
N LEU A 3 -9.01 13.24 -2.83
CA LEU A 3 -8.98 12.45 -4.08
C LEU A 3 -7.89 11.36 -4.09
N ALA A 4 -6.79 11.52 -3.34
CA ALA A 4 -5.67 10.58 -3.29
C ALA A 4 -6.03 9.16 -2.78
N ILE A 5 -7.21 8.97 -2.18
CA ILE A 5 -7.66 7.67 -1.66
C ILE A 5 -8.89 7.16 -2.44
N ASN A 6 -9.04 7.58 -3.70
CA ASN A 6 -10.11 7.12 -4.59
C ASN A 6 -9.81 5.75 -5.24
N ASP A 7 -10.85 5.13 -5.80
CA ASP A 7 -10.79 3.80 -6.40
C ASP A 7 -10.33 3.83 -7.88
N GLU A 8 -9.77 4.96 -8.34
CA GLU A 8 -9.28 5.11 -9.72
C GLU A 8 -7.95 4.36 -9.92
N PRO A 9 -7.59 3.95 -11.15
CA PRO A 9 -6.34 3.22 -11.39
C PRO A 9 -5.09 4.12 -11.40
N LEU A 10 -5.24 5.44 -11.56
CA LEU A 10 -4.17 6.43 -11.57
C LEU A 10 -4.11 7.18 -10.22
N GLY A 11 -2.91 7.63 -9.84
CA GLY A 11 -2.65 8.33 -8.57
C GLY A 11 -2.23 7.43 -7.40
N PRO A 12 -1.96 7.99 -6.20
CA PRO A 12 -2.09 9.41 -5.88
C PRO A 12 -1.08 10.26 -6.65
N TYR A 13 -1.52 11.41 -7.15
CA TYR A 13 -0.63 12.36 -7.82
C TYR A 13 0.25 13.06 -6.79
N ASN A 14 1.46 13.50 -7.19
CA ASN A 14 2.43 14.10 -6.27
C ASN A 14 1.86 15.30 -5.48
N GLU A 15 0.99 16.11 -6.11
CA GLU A 15 0.32 17.22 -5.46
C GLU A 15 -0.63 16.77 -4.33
N GLU A 16 -1.37 15.67 -4.54
CA GLU A 16 -2.28 15.13 -3.53
C GLU A 16 -1.50 14.59 -2.33
N LEU A 17 -0.35 13.97 -2.57
CA LEU A 17 0.55 13.49 -1.52
C LEU A 17 1.11 14.67 -0.69
N LEU A 18 1.53 15.75 -1.34
CA LEU A 18 1.97 16.98 -0.68
C LEU A 18 0.86 17.60 0.17
N ASN A 19 -0.36 17.67 -0.37
CA ASN A 19 -1.51 18.19 0.37
C ASN A 19 -1.84 17.30 1.59
N LEU A 20 -1.80 15.97 1.43
CA LEU A 20 -2.03 15.05 2.54
C LEU A 20 -0.93 15.14 3.61
N SER A 21 0.33 15.30 3.24
CA SER A 21 1.41 15.48 4.22
C SER A 21 1.24 16.79 4.99
N ALA A 22 0.86 17.88 4.33
CA ALA A 22 0.56 19.15 5.00
C ALA A 22 -0.65 19.02 5.94
N LEU A 23 -1.73 18.37 5.49
CA LEU A 23 -2.92 18.12 6.31
C LEU A 23 -2.66 17.23 7.52
N SER A 24 -1.63 16.39 7.49
CA SER A 24 -1.28 15.53 8.62
C SER A 24 -0.88 16.29 9.90
N TYR A 25 -0.60 17.60 9.80
CA TYR A 25 -0.32 18.47 10.95
C TYR A 25 -1.60 19.05 11.58
N ASP A 26 -2.74 19.04 10.88
CA ASP A 26 -4.04 19.40 11.45
C ASP A 26 -4.68 18.19 12.14
N ARG A 27 -5.13 18.35 13.39
CA ARG A 27 -5.64 17.23 14.20
C ARG A 27 -6.91 16.60 13.62
N LYS A 28 -7.83 17.41 13.07
CA LYS A 28 -9.10 16.91 12.51
C LYS A 28 -8.88 16.21 11.18
N ALA A 29 -8.06 16.80 10.32
CA ALA A 29 -7.67 16.21 9.05
C ALA A 29 -6.88 14.92 9.27
N LEU A 30 -5.92 14.90 10.20
CA LEU A 30 -5.17 13.70 10.57
C LEU A 30 -6.10 12.56 11.01
N SER A 31 -7.07 12.84 11.89
CA SER A 31 -8.06 11.84 12.31
C SER A 31 -8.88 11.30 11.14
N THR A 32 -9.20 12.15 10.16
CA THR A 32 -9.94 11.75 8.97
C THR A 32 -9.09 10.90 8.02
N ILE A 33 -7.82 11.27 7.82
CA ILE A 33 -6.87 10.55 6.98
C ILE A 33 -6.63 9.14 7.55
N THR A 34 -6.29 9.06 8.84
CA THR A 34 -5.99 7.80 9.54
C THR A 34 -7.18 6.86 9.53
N LEU A 35 -8.39 7.34 9.83
CA LEU A 35 -9.62 6.54 9.80
C LEU A 35 -9.95 6.00 8.41
N ASN A 36 -9.74 6.79 7.35
CA ASN A 36 -9.98 6.33 5.98
C ASN A 36 -8.97 5.27 5.54
N LEU A 37 -7.69 5.45 5.87
CA LEU A 37 -6.65 4.46 5.60
C LEU A 37 -6.94 3.15 6.34
N GLU A 38 -7.23 3.24 7.64
CA GLU A 38 -7.57 2.09 8.47
C GLU A 38 -8.77 1.32 7.91
N LYS A 39 -9.86 2.02 7.57
CA LYS A 39 -11.06 1.41 7.00
C LYS A 39 -10.78 0.66 5.69
N LYS A 40 -10.00 1.24 4.78
CA LYS A 40 -9.68 0.62 3.48
C LYS A 40 -8.75 -0.58 3.61
N LEU A 41 -7.73 -0.47 4.47
CA LEU A 41 -6.80 -1.56 4.74
C LEU A 41 -7.48 -2.73 5.48
N ALA A 42 -8.27 -2.45 6.53
CA ALA A 42 -9.02 -3.47 7.25
C ALA A 42 -10.01 -4.20 6.35
N LYS A 43 -10.73 -3.48 5.48
CA LYS A 43 -11.63 -4.08 4.47
C LYS A 43 -10.87 -5.03 3.55
N SER A 44 -9.66 -4.66 3.13
CA SER A 44 -8.83 -5.50 2.26
C SER A 44 -8.41 -6.81 2.95
N ILE A 45 -8.03 -6.75 4.23
CA ILE A 45 -7.71 -7.92 5.04
C ILE A 45 -8.93 -8.84 5.19
N SER A 46 -10.08 -8.27 5.58
CA SER A 46 -11.33 -9.02 5.75
C SER A 46 -11.79 -9.72 4.45
N ASN A 47 -11.63 -9.06 3.30
CA ASN A 47 -11.96 -9.64 2.00
C ASN A 47 -11.06 -10.85 1.67
N ALA A 48 -9.76 -10.75 1.96
CA ALA A 48 -8.81 -11.84 1.73
C ALA A 48 -9.06 -13.04 2.66
N GLU A 49 -9.43 -12.80 3.92
CA GLU A 49 -9.80 -13.87 4.86
C GLU A 49 -11.10 -14.58 4.47
N SER A 50 -12.10 -13.82 4.01
CA SER A 50 -13.39 -14.38 3.56
C SER A 50 -13.20 -15.31 2.36
N LEU A 51 -12.31 -14.94 1.42
CA LEU A 51 -11.94 -15.80 0.30
C LEU A 51 -11.26 -17.09 0.79
N LYS A 52 -10.32 -17.01 1.73
CA LYS A 52 -9.65 -18.21 2.29
C LYS A 52 -10.66 -19.21 2.90
N ARG A 53 -11.67 -18.72 3.62
CA ARG A 53 -12.72 -19.56 4.23
C ARG A 53 -13.56 -20.29 3.19
N LEU A 54 -13.92 -19.63 2.09
CA LEU A 54 -14.69 -20.27 1.01
C LEU A 54 -13.92 -21.42 0.36
N TYR A 55 -12.61 -21.28 0.16
CA TYR A 55 -11.78 -22.35 -0.40
C TYR A 55 -11.49 -23.49 0.58
N THR A 56 -11.56 -23.27 1.90
CA THR A 56 -11.36 -24.34 2.91
C THR A 56 -12.57 -25.23 3.07
N VAL A 57 -13.78 -24.73 2.81
CA VAL A 57 -15.03 -25.53 2.88
C VAL A 57 -15.22 -26.40 1.64
N ALA A 58 -14.53 -26.09 0.53
CA ALA A 58 -14.60 -26.83 -0.73
C ALA A 58 -13.53 -27.94 -0.85
N ALA A 59 -13.09 -28.56 0.24
CA ALA A 59 -12.24 -29.75 0.18
C ALA A 59 -13.09 -30.98 -0.21
N PRO A 60 -12.90 -31.58 -1.40
CA PRO A 60 -13.67 -32.74 -1.80
C PRO A 60 -13.18 -33.96 -1.01
N THR A 61 -14.12 -34.69 -0.41
CA THR A 61 -13.90 -36.02 0.14
C THR A 61 -13.31 -36.95 -0.92
N LEU A 62 -12.18 -37.56 -0.58
CA LEU A 62 -11.38 -38.47 -1.39
C LEU A 62 -12.20 -39.72 -1.78
N ASN A 63 -12.67 -39.82 -3.02
CA ASN A 63 -13.10 -41.10 -3.60
C ASN A 63 -12.04 -41.60 -4.58
N ARG A 64 -11.31 -42.64 -4.14
CA ARG A 64 -10.40 -43.45 -4.94
C ARG A 64 -11.15 -44.10 -6.10
N HIS A 65 -10.80 -43.76 -7.34
CA HIS A 65 -10.68 -44.78 -8.38
C HIS A 65 -9.59 -44.41 -9.40
N ARG A 66 -8.71 -45.38 -9.59
CA ARG A 66 -7.47 -45.39 -10.39
C ARG A 66 -7.81 -45.40 -11.89
N ARG A 67 -7.25 -44.48 -12.70
CA ARG A 67 -6.85 -44.67 -14.11
C ARG A 67 -6.04 -43.46 -14.62
N LEU A 68 -4.96 -43.73 -15.35
CA LEU A 68 -4.14 -42.83 -16.18
C LEU A 68 -3.62 -43.66 -17.38
N PRO A 69 -3.17 -43.07 -18.49
CA PRO A 69 -3.31 -41.68 -18.96
C PRO A 69 -3.95 -41.60 -20.36
N ASP A 70 -4.45 -40.44 -20.76
CA ASP A 70 -4.55 -40.11 -22.18
C ASP A 70 -3.92 -38.74 -22.45
N VAL A 71 -3.10 -38.71 -23.50
CA VAL A 71 -2.29 -37.59 -23.92
C VAL A 71 -3.13 -36.75 -24.88
N GLN A 72 -3.47 -35.52 -24.50
CA GLN A 72 -3.99 -34.53 -25.45
C GLN A 72 -3.31 -33.18 -25.28
N ARG A 73 -2.94 -32.62 -26.43
CA ARG A 73 -2.08 -31.46 -26.67
C ARG A 73 -2.71 -30.15 -26.17
N SER A 74 -1.82 -29.20 -25.86
CA SER A 74 -2.09 -27.81 -25.54
C SER A 74 -3.09 -27.13 -26.47
N SER A 75 -4.03 -26.39 -25.87
CA SER A 75 -4.60 -25.18 -26.44
C SER A 75 -4.48 -24.05 -25.42
N THR A 76 -3.42 -23.26 -25.58
CA THR A 76 -3.34 -21.89 -25.11
C THR A 76 -4.52 -21.11 -25.69
N VAL A 77 -5.39 -20.59 -24.83
CA VAL A 77 -5.87 -19.19 -24.74
C VAL A 77 -7.02 -19.22 -23.71
N HIS A 78 -6.67 -19.06 -22.44
CA HIS A 78 -7.68 -18.64 -21.46
C HIS A 78 -7.83 -17.13 -21.59
N GLY A 79 -9.00 -16.71 -22.07
CA GLY A 79 -9.38 -15.29 -22.09
C GLY A 79 -9.26 -14.70 -20.69
N PHE A 80 -8.59 -13.55 -20.61
CA PHE A 80 -8.55 -12.67 -19.45
C PHE A 80 -9.98 -12.42 -18.96
N SER A 81 -10.32 -13.11 -17.88
CA SER A 81 -11.68 -13.17 -17.36
C SER A 81 -11.92 -11.99 -16.43
N SER A 82 -13.12 -11.41 -16.49
CA SER A 82 -13.57 -10.21 -15.76
C SER A 82 -13.14 -10.12 -14.27
N GLY A 83 -12.86 -11.26 -13.62
CA GLY A 83 -12.33 -11.33 -12.25
C GLY A 83 -10.91 -10.78 -12.07
N GLU A 84 -10.00 -10.96 -13.03
CA GLU A 84 -8.61 -10.48 -12.91
C GLU A 84 -8.52 -8.95 -12.86
N SER A 85 -9.40 -8.26 -13.58
CA SER A 85 -9.51 -6.80 -13.59
C SER A 85 -9.99 -6.25 -12.24
N GLY A 86 -11.00 -6.91 -11.64
CA GLY A 86 -11.55 -6.53 -10.34
C GLY A 86 -10.54 -6.71 -9.20
N ASP A 87 -9.82 -7.82 -9.17
CA ASP A 87 -8.82 -8.09 -8.13
C ASP A 87 -7.56 -7.24 -8.32
N TYR A 88 -7.15 -6.98 -9.56
CA TYR A 88 -6.10 -6.00 -9.84
C TYR A 88 -6.45 -4.60 -9.30
N ARG A 89 -7.68 -4.13 -9.52
CA ARG A 89 -8.14 -2.82 -9.03
C ARG A 89 -8.15 -2.73 -7.50
N LYS A 90 -8.62 -3.76 -6.80
CA LYS A 90 -8.57 -3.82 -5.32
C LYS A 90 -7.12 -3.78 -4.82
N ASN A 91 -6.21 -4.47 -5.50
CA ASN A 91 -4.80 -4.47 -5.12
C ASN A 91 -4.14 -3.10 -5.36
N LEU A 92 -4.58 -2.34 -6.36
CA LEU A 92 -4.16 -0.95 -6.55
C LEU A 92 -4.63 -0.06 -5.39
N GLU A 93 -5.84 -0.26 -4.86
CA GLU A 93 -6.31 0.49 -3.69
C GLU A 93 -5.40 0.27 -2.46
N VAL A 94 -4.98 -0.97 -2.21
CA VAL A 94 -4.01 -1.30 -1.14
C VAL A 94 -2.67 -0.60 -1.42
N LEU A 95 -2.17 -0.70 -2.66
CA LEU A 95 -0.91 -0.06 -3.05
C LEU A 95 -0.94 1.47 -2.87
N LYS A 96 -2.05 2.11 -3.21
CA LYS A 96 -2.27 3.56 -2.99
C LYS A 96 -2.23 3.88 -1.50
N CYS A 97 -2.96 3.14 -0.66
CA CYS A 97 -2.97 3.36 0.78
C CYS A 97 -1.56 3.24 1.38
N LEU A 98 -0.81 2.20 1.03
CA LEU A 98 0.59 2.04 1.50
C LEU A 98 1.50 3.16 0.98
N THR A 99 1.29 3.62 -0.25
CA THR A 99 2.05 4.75 -0.82
C THR A 99 1.80 6.03 -0.03
N VAL A 100 0.55 6.32 0.31
CA VAL A 100 0.18 7.46 1.17
C VAL A 100 0.86 7.33 2.54
N ILE A 101 0.83 6.15 3.16
CA ILE A 101 1.47 5.93 4.48
C ILE A 101 2.97 6.17 4.40
N VAL A 102 3.68 5.57 3.42
CA VAL A 102 5.13 5.80 3.22
C VAL A 102 5.42 7.29 3.08
N TYR A 103 4.64 7.97 2.23
CA TYR A 103 4.86 9.38 1.94
C TYR A 103 4.66 10.28 3.17
N ILE A 104 3.57 10.07 3.93
CA ILE A 104 3.30 10.87 5.13
C ILE A 104 4.28 10.50 6.25
N CYS A 105 4.73 9.25 6.38
CA CYS A 105 5.82 8.91 7.31
C CYS A 105 7.08 9.74 7.00
N GLN A 106 7.43 9.89 5.72
CA GLN A 106 8.60 10.65 5.29
C GLN A 106 8.42 12.18 5.35
N ASN A 107 7.20 12.71 5.13
CA ASN A 107 7.01 14.15 4.90
C ASN A 107 6.04 14.83 5.87
N GLY A 108 5.28 14.04 6.61
CA GLY A 108 4.20 14.49 7.48
C GLY A 108 4.55 14.54 8.96
N SER A 109 3.50 14.74 9.75
CA SER A 109 3.61 14.96 11.19
C SER A 109 4.11 13.72 11.94
N HIS A 110 4.74 13.96 13.09
CA HIS A 110 5.14 12.88 14.00
C HIS A 110 3.93 12.11 14.56
N ALA A 111 2.78 12.79 14.72
CA ALA A 111 1.55 12.15 15.18
C ALA A 111 1.05 11.06 14.22
N PHE A 112 1.21 11.27 12.90
CA PHE A 112 0.89 10.23 11.92
C PHE A 112 1.80 8.99 12.08
N LEU A 113 3.09 9.19 12.34
CA LEU A 113 4.02 8.07 12.60
C LEU A 113 3.61 7.28 13.85
N GLN A 114 3.18 7.96 14.92
CA GLN A 114 2.70 7.29 16.12
C GLN A 114 1.47 6.43 15.84
N TRP A 115 0.53 6.92 15.04
CA TRP A 115 -0.59 6.11 14.56
C TRP A 115 -0.10 4.91 13.73
N ALA A 116 0.83 5.12 12.80
CA ALA A 116 1.37 4.04 11.97
C ALA A 116 2.03 2.94 12.81
N LYS A 117 2.76 3.31 13.88
CA LYS A 117 3.33 2.37 14.87
C LYS A 117 2.23 1.57 15.58
N GLN A 118 1.13 2.21 15.99
CA GLN A 118 0.00 1.56 16.67
C GLN A 118 -0.71 0.53 15.79
N VAL A 119 -0.87 0.81 14.49
CA VAL A 119 -1.56 -0.09 13.56
C VAL A 119 -0.63 -1.05 12.81
N CYS A 120 0.67 -1.02 13.10
CA CYS A 120 1.68 -1.78 12.36
C CYS A 120 1.39 -3.29 12.44
N ASP A 121 1.18 -3.79 13.66
CA ASP A 121 0.92 -5.21 13.94
C ASP A 121 -0.46 -5.68 13.47
N THR A 122 -1.47 -4.80 13.52
CA THR A 122 -2.87 -5.15 13.22
C THR A 122 -3.27 -4.96 11.76
N LEU A 123 -2.59 -4.08 11.02
CA LEU A 123 -2.91 -3.80 9.61
C LEU A 123 -1.74 -4.11 8.66
N ILE A 124 -0.56 -3.55 8.94
CA ILE A 124 0.56 -3.57 7.97
C ILE A 124 1.17 -4.97 7.88
N TYR A 125 1.43 -5.62 9.01
CA TYR A 125 1.92 -6.99 9.06
C TYR A 125 1.00 -8.00 8.37
N PRO A 126 -0.32 -8.01 8.65
CA PRO A 126 -1.27 -8.86 7.92
C PRO A 126 -1.26 -8.61 6.41
N ILE A 127 -1.24 -7.36 5.96
CA ILE A 127 -1.15 -7.00 4.53
C ILE A 127 0.09 -7.63 3.89
N GLY A 128 1.25 -7.57 4.54
CA GLY A 128 2.49 -8.17 4.05
C GLY A 128 2.43 -9.69 3.87
N ARG A 129 1.39 -10.36 4.40
CA ARG A 129 1.18 -11.82 4.31
C ARG A 129 0.02 -12.21 3.39
N LEU A 130 -0.65 -11.25 2.76
CA LEU A 130 -1.71 -11.52 1.79
C LEU A 130 -1.11 -11.85 0.43
N SER A 131 -1.88 -12.58 -0.40
CA SER A 131 -1.50 -12.85 -1.79
C SER A 131 -2.08 -11.77 -2.70
N PHE A 132 -1.22 -11.10 -3.47
CA PHE A 132 -1.62 -10.04 -4.40
C PHE A 132 -1.36 -10.44 -5.85
N HIS A 133 -2.01 -9.72 -6.76
CA HIS A 133 -1.82 -9.88 -8.20
C HIS A 133 -0.33 -9.64 -8.57
N PRO A 134 0.27 -10.44 -9.47
CA PRO A 134 1.70 -10.37 -9.77
C PRO A 134 2.20 -8.96 -10.11
N LYS A 135 1.42 -8.21 -10.91
CA LYS A 135 1.75 -6.83 -11.32
C LYS A 135 1.90 -5.82 -10.17
N THR A 136 1.25 -6.03 -9.02
CA THR A 136 1.28 -5.08 -7.88
C THR A 136 1.98 -5.65 -6.64
N SER A 137 2.07 -6.97 -6.54
CA SER A 137 2.57 -7.70 -5.37
C SER A 137 3.91 -7.19 -4.84
N ASN A 138 4.94 -7.09 -5.69
CA ASN A 138 6.26 -6.64 -5.28
C ASN A 138 6.24 -5.22 -4.68
N ALA A 139 5.55 -4.29 -5.34
CA ALA A 139 5.45 -2.91 -4.86
C ALA A 139 4.69 -2.81 -3.53
N ILE A 140 3.66 -3.64 -3.33
CA ILE A 140 2.92 -3.73 -2.07
C ILE A 140 3.83 -4.24 -0.95
N TYR A 141 4.53 -5.36 -1.17
CA TYR A 141 5.41 -5.95 -0.15
C TYR A 141 6.56 -5.02 0.23
N LEU A 142 7.23 -4.41 -0.75
CA LEU A 142 8.32 -3.45 -0.50
C LEU A 142 7.85 -2.25 0.33
N LYS A 143 6.64 -1.72 0.05
CA LYS A 143 6.09 -0.61 0.83
C LYS A 143 5.67 -1.04 2.24
N ALA A 144 5.07 -2.21 2.39
CA ALA A 144 4.73 -2.75 3.71
C ALA A 144 6.00 -2.95 4.57
N GLU A 145 7.05 -3.55 3.99
CA GLU A 145 8.34 -3.72 4.66
C GLU A 145 8.97 -2.38 5.04
N LEU A 146 8.94 -1.40 4.14
CA LEU A 146 9.47 -0.06 4.41
C LEU A 146 8.72 0.64 5.56
N ILE A 147 7.38 0.53 5.60
CA ILE A 147 6.58 1.07 6.71
C ILE A 147 6.97 0.39 8.02
N ILE A 148 7.14 -0.94 8.01
CA ILE A 148 7.59 -1.70 9.19
C ILE A 148 8.96 -1.21 9.65
N LYS A 149 9.91 -0.98 8.73
CA LYS A 149 11.23 -0.40 9.05
C LYS A 149 11.10 0.96 9.71
N PHE A 150 10.33 1.88 9.14
CA PHE A 150 10.07 3.20 9.73
C PHE A 150 9.42 3.12 11.13
N CYS A 151 8.60 2.10 11.39
CA CYS A 151 7.95 1.93 12.69
C CYS A 151 8.90 1.39 13.76
N LYS A 152 9.92 0.61 13.38
CA LYS A 152 10.84 -0.07 14.29
C LYS A 152 12.17 0.65 14.50
N ASP A 153 12.65 1.32 13.46
CA ASP A 153 13.96 1.96 13.43
C ASP A 153 13.83 3.45 13.15
N ASP A 154 13.99 4.26 14.20
CA ASP A 154 13.94 5.70 14.11
C ASP A 154 15.12 6.27 13.29
N MET A 155 16.23 5.55 13.14
CA MET A 155 17.39 5.96 12.34
C MET A 155 17.11 5.82 10.84
N GLU A 156 16.48 4.73 10.42
CA GLU A 156 16.03 4.53 9.03
C GLU A 156 15.09 5.66 8.60
N LEU A 157 14.11 6.01 9.46
CA LEU A 157 13.21 7.11 9.16
C LEU A 157 13.94 8.46 9.13
N LYS A 158 14.82 8.74 10.09
CA LYS A 158 15.62 9.98 10.10
C LYS A 158 16.46 10.12 8.84
N SER A 159 17.13 9.04 8.42
CA SER A 159 17.91 8.99 7.18
C SER A 159 17.05 9.29 5.96
N ALA A 160 15.89 8.63 5.85
CA ALA A 160 14.95 8.87 4.76
C ALA A 160 14.43 10.32 4.70
N ARG A 161 14.08 10.90 5.86
CA ARG A 161 13.66 12.31 5.96
C ARG A 161 14.78 13.27 5.56
N HIS A 162 15.99 13.03 6.06
CA HIS A 162 17.15 13.86 5.76
C HIS A 162 17.53 13.82 4.27
N SER A 163 17.52 12.63 3.66
CA SER A 163 17.78 12.47 2.22
C SER A 163 16.80 13.28 1.37
N ILE A 164 15.52 13.32 1.74
CA ILE A 164 14.52 14.12 1.04
C ILE A 164 14.79 15.62 1.20
N ASP A 165 15.14 16.07 2.41
CA ASP A 165 15.46 17.47 2.66
C ASP A 165 16.73 17.92 1.93
N GLN A 166 17.73 17.03 1.83
CA GLN A 166 18.91 17.24 1.00
C GLN A 166 18.51 17.44 -0.47
N ILE A 167 17.73 16.53 -1.05
CA ILE A 167 17.25 16.65 -2.45
C ILE A 167 16.49 17.97 -2.65
N ARG A 168 15.61 18.36 -1.71
CA ARG A 168 14.90 19.65 -1.77
C ARG A 168 15.83 20.85 -1.71
N SER A 169 16.92 20.76 -0.94
CA SER A 169 17.91 21.82 -0.83
C SER A 169 18.71 21.99 -2.14
N GLU A 170 19.06 20.88 -2.80
CA GLU A 170 19.77 20.87 -4.09
C GLU A 170 18.88 21.37 -5.23
N LEU A 171 17.57 21.08 -5.17
CA LEU A 171 16.56 21.56 -6.12
C LEU A 171 16.17 23.03 -5.94
N LYS A 172 16.71 23.75 -4.94
CA LYS A 172 16.56 25.20 -4.79
C LYS A 172 17.82 25.98 -5.25
N PRO A 173 18.32 25.85 -6.50
CA PRO A 173 19.37 26.75 -6.96
C PRO A 173 18.74 28.13 -7.23
N GLY A 174 19.03 29.15 -6.41
CA GLY A 174 18.74 30.54 -6.82
C GLY A 174 18.56 31.66 -5.77
N LEU A 175 18.47 31.40 -4.46
CA LEU A 175 18.18 32.48 -3.49
C LEU A 175 19.36 32.94 -2.62
N ALA A 176 20.55 32.33 -2.74
CA ALA A 176 21.70 32.65 -1.88
C ALA A 176 22.73 33.62 -2.49
N HIS A 177 22.53 34.16 -3.70
CA HIS A 177 23.56 34.97 -4.40
C HIS A 177 23.15 36.40 -4.81
N ARG A 178 22.14 37.00 -4.18
CA ARG A 178 21.88 38.43 -4.32
C ARG A 178 21.42 39.00 -2.99
N TRP A 179 22.36 39.38 -2.12
CA TRP A 179 22.29 40.49 -1.16
C TRP A 179 23.66 40.60 -0.45
N VAL A 180 24.72 40.84 -1.22
CA VAL A 180 25.95 41.46 -0.72
C VAL A 180 26.49 42.34 -1.85
N SER A 181 26.08 43.60 -1.87
CA SER A 181 26.81 44.80 -2.31
C SER A 181 25.89 46.00 -2.22
#